data_AF-A0A382K6S5-F1
#
_entry.id   AF-A0A382K6S5-F1
#
_cell.length_a   1.000
_cell.length_b   1.000
_cell.length_c   1.000
_cell.angle_alpha   90.00
_cell.angle_beta   90.00
_cell.angle_gamma   90.00
#
_symmetry.space_group_name_H-M   'P 1'
#
loop_
_entity.id
_entity.type
_entity.pdbx_description
1 polymer ?
#
loop_
_entity_poly.entity_id
_entity_poly.type
_entity_poly.pdbx_seq_one_letter_code
_entity_poly.pdbx_strand_id
1 'polypeptide(L)'
;MNIQSEDSLQVVELDNESAEIDDSLVTSDPVKTTSGTIVLVIDDFGYRNDSVSDGFLKLNVPITCAIIPGHSQSRKFAEKALAKGKEIIIHMPMESSLNIKG
;
A
#
# COMPACT_ATOMS: atom_id res chain seq x y z
N MET A 1 -36.81 18.72 -10.36
CA MET A 1 -36.60 19.58 -11.55
C MET A 1 -35.30 20.34 -11.32
N ASN A 2 -34.32 20.12 -12.20
CA ASN A 2 -33.52 21.13 -12.93
C ASN A 2 -33.63 22.58 -12.36
N ILE A 3 -32.57 23.39 -12.17
CA ILE A 3 -31.46 23.70 -13.09
C ILE A 3 -30.37 24.56 -12.38
N GLN A 4 -29.10 24.39 -12.82
CA GLN A 4 -28.06 25.42 -13.06
C GLN A 4 -27.43 26.19 -11.87
N SER A 5 -26.15 25.98 -11.55
CA SER A 5 -24.90 26.46 -12.18
C SER A 5 -24.59 27.92 -11.87
N GLU A 6 -23.40 28.18 -11.33
CA GLU A 6 -22.34 29.01 -11.91
C GLU A 6 -21.17 28.97 -10.91
N ASP A 7 -20.06 28.41 -11.39
CA ASP A 7 -18.74 28.48 -10.79
C ASP A 7 -18.25 29.93 -10.85
N SER A 8 -17.63 30.41 -9.79
CA SER A 8 -17.00 31.73 -9.78
C SER A 8 -15.79 31.69 -8.85
N LEU A 9 -14.67 31.28 -9.43
CA LEU A 9 -13.33 31.51 -8.90
C LEU A 9 -13.11 33.02 -8.76
N GLN A 10 -13.21 33.53 -7.53
CA GLN A 10 -12.74 34.88 -7.21
C GLN A 10 -11.27 34.82 -6.82
N VAL A 11 -10.45 35.36 -7.70
CA VAL A 11 -9.05 35.70 -7.42
C VAL A 11 -9.09 36.94 -6.55
N VAL A 12 -8.92 36.77 -5.24
CA VAL A 12 -8.70 37.90 -4.32
C VAL A 12 -7.21 38.16 -4.23
N GLU A 13 -6.84 39.39 -4.59
CA GLU A 13 -5.48 39.91 -4.54
C GLU A 13 -4.92 39.83 -3.12
N LEU A 14 -3.61 39.58 -3.02
CA LEU A 14 -2.88 39.54 -1.76
C LEU A 14 -2.36 40.95 -1.45
N ASP A 15 -3.23 41.79 -0.91
CA ASP A 15 -2.84 43.01 -0.21
C ASP A 15 -2.63 42.67 1.28
N ASN A 16 -1.33 42.66 1.60
CA ASN A 16 -0.77 42.41 2.90
C ASN A 16 -1.01 43.62 3.82
N GLU A 17 -2.01 43.56 4.69
CA GLU A 17 -2.01 44.38 5.90
C GLU A 17 -2.58 43.61 7.09
N SER A 18 -1.73 43.51 8.11
CA SER A 18 -1.86 42.75 9.34
C SER A 18 -3.05 43.19 10.19
N ALA A 19 -4.02 42.30 10.35
CA ALA A 19 -5.01 42.35 11.42
C ALA A 19 -4.76 41.14 12.34
N GLU A 20 -4.39 41.43 13.60
CA GLU A 20 -4.23 40.43 14.65
C GLU A 20 -5.55 39.68 14.86
N ILE A 21 -5.55 38.37 14.65
CA ILE A 21 -6.71 37.53 14.96
C ILE A 21 -6.58 37.09 16.42
N ASP A 22 -7.50 37.63 17.23
CA ASP A 22 -7.79 37.28 18.61
C ASP A 22 -8.02 35.75 18.79
N ASP A 23 -7.23 35.16 19.68
CA ASP A 23 -6.99 33.73 19.91
C ASP A 23 -8.19 32.96 20.54
N SER A 24 -9.41 33.50 20.55
CA SER A 24 -10.46 32.96 21.45
C SER A 24 -11.57 32.11 20.84
N LEU A 25 -11.68 31.92 19.51
CA LEU A 25 -12.86 31.25 18.93
C LEU A 25 -12.62 30.24 17.78
N VAL A 26 -11.41 29.68 17.65
CA VAL A 26 -11.24 28.50 16.78
C VAL A 26 -11.63 27.25 17.58
N THR A 27 -12.91 26.89 17.53
CA THR A 27 -13.34 25.51 17.84
C THR A 27 -12.83 24.60 16.72
N SER A 28 -11.54 24.27 16.76
CA SER A 28 -10.97 23.23 15.93
C SER A 28 -11.43 21.90 16.49
N ASP A 29 -12.64 21.47 16.12
CA ASP A 29 -12.90 20.02 16.08
C ASP A 29 -11.76 19.42 15.25
N PRO A 30 -10.93 18.52 15.80
CA PRO A 30 -9.83 17.97 15.03
C PRO A 30 -10.45 17.25 13.84
N VAL A 31 -10.22 17.77 12.64
CA VAL A 31 -10.54 17.10 11.38
C VAL A 31 -9.94 15.71 11.48
N LYS A 32 -10.79 14.71 11.70
CA LYS A 32 -10.38 13.32 11.86
C LYS A 32 -9.90 12.85 10.49
N THR A 33 -8.62 13.02 10.22
CA THR A 33 -7.96 12.49 9.05
C THR A 33 -7.89 10.97 9.21
N THR A 34 -8.83 10.25 8.59
CA THR A 34 -8.74 8.80 8.51
C THR A 34 -7.65 8.45 7.51
N SER A 35 -6.47 8.10 8.01
CA SER A 35 -5.42 7.48 7.18
C SER A 35 -5.78 6.02 6.93
N GLY A 36 -5.88 5.62 5.66
CA GLY A 36 -6.10 4.23 5.28
C GLY A 36 -4.82 3.39 5.44
N THR A 37 -4.97 2.12 5.79
CA THR A 37 -3.85 1.17 5.85
C THR A 37 -3.71 0.45 4.50
N ILE A 38 -2.48 0.43 3.96
CA ILE A 38 -2.13 -0.34 2.76
C ILE A 38 -1.25 -1.51 3.18
N VAL A 39 -1.54 -2.70 2.65
CA VAL A 39 -0.74 -3.91 2.85
C VAL A 39 -0.26 -4.40 1.50
N LEU A 40 1.02 -4.80 1.43
CA LEU A 40 1.64 -5.29 0.21
C LEU A 40 1.97 -6.78 0.34
N VAL A 41 1.28 -7.61 -0.43
CA VAL A 41 1.54 -9.05 -0.55
C VAL A 41 2.19 -9.31 -1.91
N ILE A 42 3.25 -10.10 -1.92
CA ILE A 42 3.95 -10.50 -3.14
C ILE A 42 3.84 -12.02 -3.29
N ASP A 43 3.18 -12.45 -4.37
CA ASP A 43 2.92 -13.85 -4.71
C ASP A 43 4.10 -14.55 -5.43
N ASP A 44 3.97 -15.86 -5.62
CA ASP A 44 4.85 -16.71 -6.43
C ASP A 44 6.31 -16.88 -5.97
N PHE A 45 6.60 -16.64 -4.69
CA PHE A 45 7.88 -17.06 -4.14
C PHE A 45 8.00 -18.58 -4.04
N GLY A 46 9.22 -19.09 -4.15
CA GLY A 46 9.54 -20.53 -4.01
C GLY A 46 10.05 -21.21 -5.28
N TYR A 47 9.76 -20.65 -6.47
CA TYR A 47 10.36 -21.12 -7.73
C TYR A 47 11.82 -20.70 -7.89
N ARG A 48 12.13 -19.47 -7.48
CA ARG A 48 13.43 -18.81 -7.65
C ARG A 48 13.95 -18.23 -6.34
N ASN A 49 15.26 -18.08 -6.29
CA ASN A 49 16.01 -17.47 -5.19
C ASN A 49 17.23 -16.75 -5.80
N ASP A 50 16.92 -15.72 -6.58
CA ASP A 50 17.87 -14.91 -7.34
C ASP A 50 17.93 -13.46 -6.81
N SER A 51 18.68 -12.61 -7.50
CA SER A 51 18.84 -11.20 -7.14
C SER A 51 17.52 -10.41 -7.14
N VAL A 52 16.52 -10.82 -7.91
CA VAL A 52 15.21 -10.18 -7.96
C VAL A 52 14.44 -10.51 -6.69
N SER A 53 14.37 -11.79 -6.32
CA SER A 53 13.72 -12.21 -5.07
C SER A 53 14.39 -11.58 -3.84
N ASP A 54 15.71 -11.37 -3.90
CA ASP A 54 16.48 -10.69 -2.86
C ASP A 54 16.21 -9.19 -2.80
N GLY A 55 15.90 -8.58 -3.94
CA GLY A 55 15.51 -7.18 -4.03
C GLY A 55 14.26 -6.90 -3.19
N PHE A 56 13.25 -7.77 -3.27
CA PHE A 56 12.04 -7.64 -2.47
C PHE A 56 12.31 -7.71 -0.96
N LEU A 57 13.20 -8.61 -0.53
CA LEU A 57 13.57 -8.72 0.88
C LEU A 57 14.35 -7.49 1.41
N LYS A 58 14.97 -6.72 0.51
CA LYS A 58 15.71 -5.48 0.86
C LYS A 58 14.82 -4.24 0.94
N LEU A 59 13.54 -4.33 0.54
CA LEU A 59 12.63 -3.19 0.62
C LEU A 59 12.47 -2.74 2.08
N ASN A 60 12.62 -1.44 2.32
CA ASN A 60 12.46 -0.81 3.64
C ASN A 60 10.99 -0.56 4.01
N VAL A 61 10.07 -1.33 3.44
CA VAL A 61 8.65 -1.31 3.78
C VAL A 61 8.20 -2.69 4.26
N PRO A 62 7.14 -2.76 5.09
CA PRO A 62 6.52 -4.02 5.44
C PRO A 62 5.94 -4.67 4.18
N ILE A 63 6.34 -5.92 3.93
CA ILE A 63 5.76 -6.75 2.88
C ILE A 63 5.47 -8.12 3.46
N THR A 64 4.48 -8.78 2.89
CA THR A 64 4.14 -10.18 3.15
C THR A 64 4.57 -11.01 1.94
N CYS A 65 5.41 -12.02 2.19
CA CYS A 65 5.89 -12.94 1.16
C CYS A 65 4.97 -14.17 1.11
N ALA A 66 4.24 -14.36 0.01
CA ALA A 66 3.45 -15.57 -0.20
C ALA A 66 4.31 -16.62 -0.92
N ILE A 67 4.58 -17.74 -0.23
CA ILE A 67 5.53 -18.76 -0.68
C ILE A 67 4.78 -20.03 -1.06
N ILE A 68 5.00 -20.51 -2.28
CA ILE A 68 4.43 -21.76 -2.76
C ILE A 68 5.12 -22.93 -2.08
N PRO A 69 4.38 -23.87 -1.47
CA PRO A 69 4.97 -25.05 -0.86
C PRO A 69 5.50 -26.04 -1.90
N GLY A 70 6.50 -26.84 -1.54
CA GLY A 70 6.97 -27.98 -2.36
C GLY A 70 7.94 -27.67 -3.50
N HIS A 71 8.32 -26.41 -3.74
CA HIS A 71 9.36 -26.08 -4.72
C HIS A 71 10.77 -26.09 -4.12
N SER A 72 11.78 -26.16 -4.98
CA SER A 72 13.19 -26.31 -4.60
C SER A 72 13.73 -25.15 -3.76
N GLN A 73 13.17 -23.94 -3.91
CA GLN A 73 13.58 -22.76 -3.17
C GLN A 73 12.61 -22.36 -2.05
N SER A 74 11.44 -22.97 -1.92
CA SER A 74 10.41 -22.54 -0.97
C SER A 74 10.92 -22.42 0.46
N ARG A 75 11.55 -23.48 0.97
CA ARG A 75 12.10 -23.49 2.33
C ARG A 75 13.23 -22.48 2.52
N LYS A 76 14.19 -22.45 1.59
CA LYS A 76 15.34 -21.55 1.64
C LYS A 76 14.91 -20.08 1.62
N PHE A 77 13.94 -19.76 0.76
CA PHE A 77 13.40 -18.43 0.67
C PHE A 77 12.59 -18.05 1.93
N ALA A 78 11.79 -18.97 2.47
CA ALA A 78 11.06 -18.76 3.73
C ALA A 78 12.00 -18.45 4.90
N GLU A 79 13.06 -19.24 5.07
CA GLU A 79 14.08 -19.01 6.10
C GLU A 79 14.75 -17.64 5.92
N LYS A 80 15.05 -17.25 4.67
CA LYS A 80 15.64 -15.95 4.34
C LYS A 80 14.70 -14.78 4.62
N ALA A 81 13.43 -14.90 4.23
CA ALA A 81 12.40 -13.88 4.47
C ALA A 81 12.17 -13.68 5.97
N LEU A 82 12.10 -14.78 6.73
CA LEU A 82 11.97 -14.76 8.19
C LEU A 82 13.17 -14.09 8.85
N ALA A 83 14.39 -14.43 8.41
CA ALA A 83 15.62 -13.80 8.90
C ALA A 83 15.71 -12.29 8.57
N LYS A 84 14.95 -11.83 7.57
CA LYS A 84 14.81 -10.40 7.21
C LYS A 84 13.61 -9.72 7.87
N GLY A 85 12.91 -10.41 8.77
CA GLY A 85 11.76 -9.88 9.50
C GLY A 85 10.55 -9.62 8.61
N LYS A 86 10.42 -10.35 7.49
CA LYS A 86 9.24 -10.26 6.61
C LYS A 86 8.17 -11.25 7.06
N GLU A 87 6.90 -10.88 6.90
CA GLU A 87 5.79 -11.81 7.14
C GLU A 87 5.73 -12.85 6.02
N ILE A 88 5.33 -14.07 6.35
CA ILE A 88 5.26 -15.19 5.42
C ILE A 88 3.88 -15.84 5.50
N ILE A 89 3.28 -16.06 4.33
CA ILE A 89 2.06 -16.86 4.17
C ILE A 89 2.28 -17.97 3.13
N ILE A 90 1.39 -18.95 3.10
CA ILE A 90 1.42 -20.00 2.09
C ILE A 90 0.66 -19.50 0.85
N HIS A 91 1.34 -19.44 -0.30
CA HIS A 91 0.69 -19.25 -1.60
C HIS A 91 0.24 -20.63 -2.12
N MET A 92 -0.97 -21.05 -1.77
CA MET A 92 -1.49 -22.37 -2.14
C MET A 92 -1.89 -22.40 -3.62
N PRO A 93 -1.31 -23.29 -4.46
CA PRO A 93 -1.76 -23.47 -5.84
C PRO A 93 -3.20 -23.99 -5.88
N MET A 94 -4.02 -23.41 -6.76
CA MET A 94 -5.38 -23.85 -7.05
C MET A 94 -5.51 -24.17 -8.54
N GLU A 95 -6.43 -25.07 -8.89
CA GLU A 95 -6.74 -25.38 -10.27
C GLU A 95 -7.58 -24.26 -10.91
N SER A 96 -7.25 -23.89 -12.15
CA SER A 96 -8.02 -22.89 -12.91
C SER A 96 -9.31 -23.50 -13.45
N SER A 97 -10.40 -22.74 -13.44
CA SER A 97 -11.68 -23.18 -14.03
C SER A 97 -11.68 -23.15 -15.57
N LEU A 98 -10.64 -22.59 -16.20
CA LEU A 98 -10.52 -22.56 -17.65
C LEU A 98 -9.94 -23.88 -18.15
N ASN A 99 -10.74 -24.61 -18.92
CA ASN A 99 -10.31 -25.82 -19.61
C ASN A 99 -9.49 -25.44 -20.86
N ILE A 100 -8.20 -25.16 -20.65
CA ILE A 100 -7.24 -24.95 -21.73
C ILE A 100 -6.49 -26.27 -21.92
N LYS A 101 -6.70 -26.94 -23.06
CA LYS A 101 -5.92 -28.13 -23.41
C LYS A 101 -4.47 -27.71 -23.62
N GLY A 102 -3.57 -28.27 -22.81
CA GLY A 102 -2.12 -28.11 -22.92
C GLY A 102 -1.52 -28.77 -24.15
#